data_AF-A0A349MAN5-F1
#
_entry.id   AF-A0A349MAN5-F1
#
_cell.length_a   1.000
_cell.length_b   1.000
_cell.length_c   1.000
_cell.angle_alpha   90.00
_cell.angle_beta   90.00
_cell.angle_gamma   90.00
#
_symmetry.space_group_name_H-M   'P 1'
#
loop_
_entity.id
_entity.type
_entity.pdbx_description
1 polymer ?
#
loop_
_entity_poly.entity_id
_entity_poly.type
_entity_poly.pdbx_seq_one_letter_code
_entity_poly.pdbx_strand_id
1 'polypeptide(L)'
;QEVLRAFYALTGEYATQLRIMTRQIGGVRYNRSTPEQLNGTAPYTPVSEADQKAAMSALSQYAFAPDAFDAQEGVLAYLQSQRRGFGFYGGGEDPKVHARIASAQRGALSQLLSPVVLMRILDSGLYGNTYDLAEYMSDLTDAIFKADLRTSVNTYRQGLQLMYTEALTKSLAEKSRLNEVAQSVVLAQLRRIDRQQRDASSPNALTRAHRAHIRYLIDVSLNR
;
A
#
# COMPACT_ATOMS: atom_id res chain seq x y z
N GLN A 1 -27.95 6.82 14.42
CA GLN A 1 -27.50 7.58 13.22
C GLN A 1 -26.16 8.31 13.45
N GLU A 2 -25.93 8.90 14.63
CA GLU A 2 -24.70 9.64 14.93
C GLU A 2 -23.42 8.79 14.93
N VAL A 3 -23.45 7.58 15.52
CA VAL A 3 -22.30 6.66 15.55
C VAL A 3 -21.82 6.29 14.14
N LEU A 4 -22.74 5.98 13.22
CA LEU A 4 -22.42 5.65 11.82
C LEU A 4 -21.78 6.84 11.09
N ARG A 5 -22.29 8.05 11.30
CA ARG A 5 -21.72 9.28 10.71
C ARG A 5 -20.33 9.57 11.27
N ALA A 6 -20.15 9.48 12.59
CA ALA A 6 -18.86 9.67 13.25
C ALA A 6 -17.84 8.63 12.77
N PHE A 7 -18.23 7.37 12.67
CA PHE A 7 -17.40 6.30 12.11
C PHE A 7 -16.95 6.63 10.68
N TYR A 8 -17.87 7.07 9.81
CA TYR A 8 -17.54 7.43 8.44
C TYR A 8 -16.66 8.69 8.34
N ALA A 9 -16.87 9.70 9.17
CA ALA A 9 -16.00 10.87 9.22
C ALA A 9 -14.57 10.46 9.65
N LEU A 10 -14.45 9.74 10.76
CA LEU A 10 -13.16 9.31 11.32
C LEU A 10 -12.36 8.47 10.32
N THR A 11 -12.97 7.43 9.77
CA THR A 11 -12.29 6.53 8.83
C THR A 11 -12.01 7.18 7.47
N GLY A 12 -12.80 8.20 7.08
CA GLY A 12 -12.52 9.02 5.90
C GLY A 12 -11.29 9.92 6.12
N GLU A 13 -11.19 10.52 7.30
CA GLU A 13 -10.01 11.30 7.69
C GLU A 13 -8.78 10.42 7.82
N TYR A 14 -8.92 9.24 8.43
CA TYR A 14 -7.86 8.25 8.52
C TYR A 14 -7.29 7.90 7.14
N ALA A 15 -8.15 7.59 6.17
CA ALA A 15 -7.73 7.33 4.80
C ALA A 15 -7.04 8.54 4.15
N THR A 16 -7.48 9.76 4.45
CA THR A 16 -6.84 10.99 4.00
C THR A 16 -5.42 11.13 4.56
N GLN A 17 -5.24 10.86 5.85
CA GLN A 17 -3.93 10.90 6.50
C GLN A 17 -2.97 9.86 5.93
N LEU A 18 -3.42 8.62 5.69
CA LEU A 18 -2.61 7.61 5.00
C LEU A 18 -2.14 8.12 3.63
N ARG A 19 -3.03 8.72 2.84
CA ARG A 19 -2.65 9.32 1.55
C ARG A 19 -1.65 10.47 1.70
N ILE A 20 -1.76 11.30 2.74
CA ILE A 20 -0.78 12.37 2.98
C ILE A 20 0.60 11.78 3.28
N MET A 21 0.70 10.73 4.09
CA MET A 21 1.97 10.06 4.40
C MET A 21 2.67 9.56 3.12
N THR A 22 1.92 9.01 2.16
CA THR A 22 2.50 8.53 0.89
C THR A 22 3.19 9.62 0.06
N ARG A 23 2.88 10.91 0.28
CA ARG A 23 3.48 12.03 -0.48
C ARG A 23 4.92 12.33 -0.09
N GLN A 24 5.35 11.92 1.10
CA GLN A 24 6.73 12.10 1.54
C GLN A 24 7.68 11.17 0.76
N ILE A 25 7.20 9.99 0.39
CA ILE A 25 7.97 8.97 -0.33
C ILE A 25 8.19 9.39 -1.79
N GLY A 26 9.46 9.40 -2.19
CA GLY A 26 9.90 9.92 -3.49
C GLY A 26 9.59 11.40 -3.69
N GLY A 27 9.25 12.15 -2.65
CA GLY A 27 8.94 13.58 -2.78
C GLY A 27 10.16 14.39 -3.24
N VAL A 28 9.93 15.39 -4.08
CA VAL A 28 10.98 16.33 -4.54
C VAL A 28 10.46 17.74 -4.34
N ARG A 29 11.22 18.57 -3.64
CA ARG A 29 10.95 20.00 -3.46
C ARG A 29 11.51 20.76 -4.65
N TYR A 30 10.75 21.74 -5.11
CA TYR A 30 11.07 22.57 -6.27
C TYR A 30 11.32 24.00 -5.82
N ASN A 31 12.48 24.55 -6.14
CA ASN A 31 12.73 25.99 -6.08
C ASN A 31 12.68 26.57 -7.50
N ARG A 32 11.74 27.49 -7.74
CA ARG A 32 11.49 28.12 -9.06
C ARG A 32 12.09 29.51 -9.20
N SER A 33 12.96 29.90 -8.27
CA SER A 33 13.72 31.15 -8.33
C SER A 33 14.69 31.18 -9.52
N THR A 34 15.08 32.39 -9.95
CA THR A 34 16.07 32.56 -11.03
C THR A 34 17.45 32.05 -10.58
N PRO A 35 18.38 31.73 -11.50
CA PRO A 35 19.74 31.29 -11.14
C PRO A 35 20.45 32.22 -10.17
N GLU A 36 20.27 33.54 -10.30
CA GLU A 36 20.87 34.56 -9.42
C GLU A 36 20.28 34.50 -8.01
N GLN A 37 18.99 34.18 -7.88
CA GLN A 37 18.29 34.08 -6.61
C GLN A 37 18.57 32.76 -5.87
N LEU A 38 18.94 31.70 -6.58
CA LEU A 38 19.21 30.38 -6.00
C LEU A 38 20.49 30.38 -5.14
N ASN A 39 21.41 31.33 -5.32
CA ASN A 39 22.66 31.44 -4.55
C ASN A 39 23.42 30.09 -4.44
N GLY A 40 23.46 29.32 -5.52
CA GLY A 40 24.14 28.02 -5.59
C GLY A 40 23.36 26.83 -5.00
N THR A 41 22.12 27.02 -4.53
CA THR A 41 21.26 25.91 -4.09
C THR A 41 20.64 25.17 -5.28
N ALA A 42 20.59 23.85 -5.19
CA ALA A 42 19.96 23.03 -6.23
C ALA A 42 18.44 23.30 -6.27
N PRO A 43 17.84 23.52 -7.45
CA PRO A 43 16.40 23.78 -7.57
C PRO A 43 15.54 22.53 -7.30
N TYR A 44 16.14 21.34 -7.33
CA TYR A 44 15.50 20.08 -6.94
C TYR A 44 16.16 19.57 -5.67
N THR A 45 15.35 19.38 -4.62
CA THR A 45 15.82 18.77 -3.37
C THR A 45 14.89 17.61 -3.00
N PRO A 46 15.35 16.36 -3.11
CA PRO A 46 14.60 15.21 -2.63
C PRO A 46 14.26 15.34 -1.15
N VAL A 47 13.13 14.75 -0.74
CA VAL A 47 12.82 14.58 0.68
C VAL A 47 13.92 13.72 1.31
N SER A 48 14.34 14.04 2.54
CA SER A 48 15.42 13.31 3.20
C SER A 48 15.08 11.83 3.36
N GLU A 49 16.06 10.95 3.26
CA GLU A 49 15.85 9.51 3.49
C GLU A 49 15.22 9.23 4.86
N ALA A 50 15.63 9.97 5.90
CA ALA A 50 15.05 9.87 7.23
C ALA A 50 13.53 10.15 7.24
N ASP A 51 13.09 11.22 6.58
CA ASP A 51 11.67 11.57 6.48
C ASP A 51 10.89 10.54 5.64
N GLN A 52 11.50 10.03 4.55
CA GLN A 52 10.88 8.99 3.73
C GLN A 52 10.71 7.67 4.49
N LYS A 53 11.72 7.25 5.25
CA LYS A 53 11.68 6.06 6.11
C LYS A 53 10.71 6.23 7.28
N ALA A 54 10.63 7.44 7.87
CA ALA A 54 9.62 7.75 8.88
C ALA A 54 8.20 7.61 8.32
N ALA A 55 7.96 8.10 7.09
CA ALA A 55 6.68 7.93 6.41
C ALA A 55 6.38 6.45 6.10
N MET A 56 7.38 5.67 5.67
CA MET A 56 7.24 4.23 5.45
C MET A 56 6.88 3.50 6.76
N SER A 57 7.55 3.83 7.86
CA SER A 57 7.25 3.26 9.19
C SER A 57 5.83 3.60 9.64
N ALA A 58 5.38 4.84 9.45
CA ALA A 58 4.02 5.25 9.76
C ALA A 58 2.99 4.47 8.92
N LEU A 59 3.22 4.32 7.61
CA LEU A 59 2.34 3.52 6.75
C LEU A 59 2.36 2.03 7.15
N SER A 60 3.52 1.49 7.50
CA SER A 60 3.64 0.13 8.01
C SER A 60 2.78 -0.08 9.25
N GLN A 61 2.75 0.88 10.17
CA GLN A 61 1.98 0.81 11.40
C GLN A 61 0.47 1.04 11.18
N TYR A 62 0.10 2.08 10.41
CA TYR A 62 -1.28 2.57 10.36
C TYR A 62 -2.05 2.12 9.11
N ALA A 63 -1.38 1.76 8.01
CA ALA A 63 -2.08 1.27 6.81
C ALA A 63 -2.01 -0.24 6.70
N PHE A 64 -0.85 -0.80 7.07
CA PHE A 64 -0.51 -2.14 6.66
C PHE A 64 -0.61 -3.13 7.81
N ALA A 65 -0.14 -2.82 9.02
CA ALA A 65 -0.03 -3.76 10.15
C ALA A 65 -1.28 -4.64 10.37
N PRO A 66 -1.12 -5.88 10.87
CA PRO A 66 -2.24 -6.78 11.13
C PRO A 66 -3.34 -6.17 12.00
N ASP A 67 -2.95 -5.29 12.93
CA ASP A 67 -3.77 -4.61 13.94
C ASP A 67 -4.12 -3.15 13.59
N ALA A 68 -3.77 -2.69 12.38
CA ALA A 68 -3.91 -1.28 11.98
C ALA A 68 -5.35 -0.73 12.08
N PHE A 69 -6.35 -1.61 12.07
CA PHE A 69 -7.77 -1.26 12.08
C PHE A 69 -8.53 -1.80 13.30
N ASP A 70 -7.85 -2.41 14.28
CA ASP A 70 -8.47 -3.09 15.43
C ASP A 70 -9.23 -2.11 16.34
N ALA A 71 -8.80 -0.84 16.38
CA ALA A 71 -9.46 0.21 17.14
C ALA A 71 -10.96 0.42 16.78
N GLN A 72 -11.41 -0.10 15.64
CA GLN A 72 -12.79 0.02 15.18
C GLN A 72 -13.68 -1.15 15.61
N GLU A 73 -13.10 -2.29 16.02
CA GLU A 73 -13.82 -3.56 16.23
C GLU A 73 -15.00 -3.43 17.20
N GLY A 74 -14.79 -2.74 18.33
CA GLY A 74 -15.80 -2.56 19.38
C GLY A 74 -17.04 -1.76 18.94
N VAL A 75 -16.97 -1.02 17.82
CA VAL A 75 -18.05 -0.17 17.33
C VAL A 75 -18.79 -0.80 16.15
N LEU A 76 -18.21 -1.81 15.48
CA LEU A 76 -18.73 -2.36 14.21
C LEU A 76 -20.16 -2.90 14.34
N ALA A 77 -20.46 -3.60 15.44
CA ALA A 77 -21.80 -4.14 15.71
C ALA A 77 -22.86 -3.06 15.96
N TYR A 78 -22.44 -1.82 16.26
CA TYR A 78 -23.30 -0.68 16.55
C TYR A 78 -23.47 0.28 15.37
N LEU A 79 -22.94 -0.08 14.19
CA LEU A 79 -23.03 0.74 12.98
C LEU A 79 -24.38 0.60 12.25
N GLN A 80 -25.30 -0.22 12.75
CA GLN A 80 -26.61 -0.39 12.11
C GLN A 80 -27.32 0.96 11.95
N SER A 81 -27.69 1.28 10.71
CA SER A 81 -28.50 2.46 10.42
C SER A 81 -29.84 2.32 11.14
N GLN A 82 -30.24 3.35 11.89
CA GLN A 82 -31.60 3.41 12.44
C GLN A 82 -32.55 3.74 11.27
N ARG A 83 -33.15 2.72 10.66
CA ARG A 83 -34.29 2.81 9.74
C ARG A 83 -35.28 1.68 10.04
N ARG A 84 -36.57 1.92 9.77
CA ARG A 84 -37.65 0.92 9.87
C ARG A 84 -38.01 0.42 8.47
N GLY A 85 -38.14 -0.90 8.27
CA GLY A 85 -38.61 -1.53 7.03
C GLY A 85 -37.60 -2.49 6.37
N PHE A 86 -38.10 -3.37 5.49
CA PHE A 86 -37.33 -4.46 4.83
C PHE A 86 -36.88 -4.13 3.39
N GLY A 87 -36.77 -2.83 3.05
CA GLY A 87 -36.59 -2.35 1.68
C GLY A 87 -35.15 -2.41 1.16
N PHE A 88 -34.45 -3.53 1.34
CA PHE A 88 -33.10 -3.72 0.80
C PHE A 88 -33.21 -4.26 -0.62
N TYR A 89 -33.17 -3.36 -1.60
CA TYR A 89 -32.74 -3.71 -2.96
C TYR A 89 -31.28 -4.21 -2.91
N GLY A 90 -30.64 -4.53 -4.03
CA GLY A 90 -29.38 -5.30 -4.13
C GLY A 90 -28.13 -4.94 -3.28
N GLY A 91 -28.17 -4.00 -2.33
CA GLY A 91 -27.19 -3.81 -1.26
C GLY A 91 -27.82 -3.97 0.14
N GLY A 92 -27.30 -4.91 0.94
CA GLY A 92 -27.69 -5.11 2.34
C GLY A 92 -27.32 -3.94 3.27
N GLU A 93 -27.85 -3.95 4.51
CA GLU A 93 -27.63 -2.88 5.52
C GLU A 93 -26.28 -2.94 6.23
N ASP A 94 -25.53 -4.02 6.07
CA ASP A 94 -24.33 -4.27 6.83
C ASP A 94 -23.20 -3.29 6.45
N PRO A 95 -22.48 -2.73 7.44
CA PRO A 95 -21.34 -1.88 7.17
C PRO A 95 -20.28 -2.68 6.41
N LYS A 96 -19.94 -2.25 5.19
CA LYS A 96 -18.92 -2.90 4.34
C LYS A 96 -17.51 -2.56 4.81
N VAL A 97 -17.16 -2.96 6.04
CA VAL A 97 -15.90 -2.66 6.72
C VAL A 97 -14.70 -3.12 5.89
N HIS A 98 -14.75 -4.34 5.35
CA HIS A 98 -13.75 -4.85 4.42
C HIS A 98 -13.53 -3.93 3.22
N ALA A 99 -14.60 -3.49 2.55
CA ALA A 99 -14.50 -2.62 1.39
C ALA A 99 -13.91 -1.26 1.75
N ARG A 100 -14.24 -0.74 2.94
CA ARG A 100 -13.77 0.55 3.42
C ARG A 100 -12.28 0.53 3.76
N ILE A 101 -11.81 -0.47 4.50
CA ILE A 101 -10.39 -0.70 4.79
C ILE A 101 -9.62 -0.92 3.50
N ALA A 102 -10.12 -1.79 2.62
CA ALA A 102 -9.51 -2.05 1.33
C ALA A 102 -9.44 -0.78 0.46
N SER A 103 -10.43 0.11 0.53
CA SER A 103 -10.40 1.39 -0.18
C SER A 103 -9.28 2.30 0.33
N ALA A 104 -9.08 2.39 1.65
CA ALA A 104 -8.01 3.20 2.24
C ALA A 104 -6.62 2.65 1.85
N GLN A 105 -6.43 1.34 1.99
CA GLN A 105 -5.20 0.64 1.61
C GLN A 105 -4.92 0.77 0.10
N ARG A 106 -5.94 0.59 -0.75
CA ARG A 106 -5.82 0.75 -2.21
C ARG A 106 -5.43 2.17 -2.58
N GLY A 107 -5.98 3.18 -1.90
CA GLY A 107 -5.61 4.58 -2.11
C GLY A 107 -4.15 4.88 -1.75
N ALA A 108 -3.61 4.25 -0.71
CA ALA A 108 -2.19 4.34 -0.39
C ALA A 108 -1.33 3.61 -1.45
N LEU A 109 -1.66 2.36 -1.77
CA LEU A 109 -0.93 1.56 -2.75
C LEU A 109 -0.93 2.18 -4.15
N SER A 110 -2.02 2.81 -4.59
CA SER A 110 -2.09 3.43 -5.91
C SER A 110 -1.11 4.59 -6.07
N GLN A 111 -0.83 5.32 -5.00
CA GLN A 111 0.18 6.38 -5.00
C GLN A 111 1.59 5.76 -4.92
N LEU A 112 1.81 4.89 -3.94
CA LEU A 112 3.12 4.27 -3.63
C LEU A 112 3.68 3.45 -4.80
N LEU A 113 2.81 2.79 -5.57
CA LEU A 113 3.19 1.95 -6.71
C LEU A 113 2.90 2.62 -8.05
N SER A 114 2.55 3.91 -8.07
CA SER A 114 2.34 4.60 -9.33
C SER A 114 3.64 4.67 -10.14
N PRO A 115 3.58 4.47 -11.47
CA PRO A 115 4.79 4.60 -12.30
C PRO A 115 5.50 5.93 -12.15
N VAL A 116 4.74 7.01 -11.94
CA VAL A 116 5.29 8.36 -11.71
C VAL A 116 6.13 8.40 -10.43
N VAL A 117 5.67 7.83 -9.32
CA VAL A 117 6.42 7.83 -8.07
C VAL A 117 7.65 6.92 -8.18
N LEU A 118 7.52 5.71 -8.72
CA LEU A 118 8.64 4.77 -8.84
C LEU A 118 9.76 5.35 -9.74
N MET A 119 9.39 5.94 -10.87
CA MET A 119 10.35 6.61 -11.76
C MET A 119 10.98 7.84 -11.09
N ARG A 120 10.20 8.62 -10.33
CA ARG A 120 10.75 9.77 -9.58
C ARG A 120 11.74 9.35 -8.50
N ILE A 121 11.49 8.25 -7.79
CA ILE A 121 12.45 7.70 -6.81
C ILE A 121 13.75 7.32 -7.53
N LEU A 122 13.65 6.64 -8.67
CA LEU A 122 14.80 6.25 -9.48
C LEU A 122 15.60 7.48 -9.98
N ASP A 123 14.93 8.44 -10.62
CA ASP A 123 15.57 9.61 -11.22
C ASP A 123 16.16 10.54 -10.16
N SER A 124 15.49 10.66 -8.99
CA SER A 124 15.98 11.48 -7.89
C SER A 124 17.29 10.99 -7.28
N GLY A 125 17.65 9.72 -7.49
CA GLY A 125 18.98 9.23 -7.17
C GLY A 125 20.10 10.01 -7.87
N LEU A 126 19.84 10.55 -9.07
CA LEU A 126 20.82 11.34 -9.83
C LEU A 126 21.10 12.72 -9.24
N TYR A 127 20.23 13.22 -8.37
CA TYR A 127 20.34 14.54 -7.77
C TYR A 127 20.15 14.54 -6.24
N GLY A 128 20.49 13.43 -5.59
CA GLY A 128 20.72 13.37 -4.14
C GLY A 128 19.71 12.60 -3.30
N ASN A 129 18.77 11.86 -3.90
CA ASN A 129 17.93 10.93 -3.14
C ASN A 129 18.73 9.68 -2.78
N THR A 130 18.91 9.41 -1.49
CA THR A 130 19.65 8.24 -1.00
C THR A 130 18.75 7.05 -0.68
N TYR A 131 17.43 7.26 -0.57
CA TYR A 131 16.48 6.16 -0.45
C TYR A 131 16.13 5.61 -1.83
N ASP A 132 16.93 4.65 -2.30
CA ASP A 132 16.83 4.15 -3.67
C ASP A 132 15.58 3.27 -3.90
N LEU A 133 15.27 3.04 -5.18
CA LEU A 133 14.07 2.29 -5.58
C LEU A 133 14.05 0.85 -5.05
N ALA A 134 15.20 0.19 -4.98
CA ALA A 134 15.29 -1.20 -4.52
C ALA A 134 15.09 -1.30 -3.00
N GLU A 135 15.70 -0.41 -2.23
CA GLU A 135 15.51 -0.32 -0.79
C GLU A 135 14.05 0.02 -0.45
N TYR A 136 13.50 1.05 -1.10
CA TYR A 136 12.09 1.44 -0.93
C TYR A 136 11.12 0.29 -1.20
N MET A 137 11.29 -0.43 -2.32
CA MET A 137 10.41 -1.54 -2.67
C MET A 137 10.58 -2.74 -1.73
N SER A 138 11.78 -2.95 -1.18
CA SER A 138 12.03 -3.95 -0.13
C SER A 138 11.26 -3.61 1.14
N ASP A 139 11.36 -2.38 1.62
CA ASP A 139 10.70 -1.93 2.85
C ASP A 139 9.18 -1.97 2.72
N LEU A 140 8.64 -1.55 1.57
CA LEU A 140 7.21 -1.65 1.29
C LEU A 140 6.73 -3.11 1.26
N THR A 141 7.51 -4.02 0.65
CA THR A 141 7.19 -5.46 0.64
C THR A 141 7.19 -6.03 2.06
N ASP A 142 8.17 -5.65 2.88
CA ASP A 142 8.27 -6.11 4.26
C ASP A 142 7.11 -5.61 5.13
N ALA A 143 6.71 -4.35 4.98
CA ALA A 143 5.54 -3.79 5.67
C ALA A 143 4.25 -4.60 5.40
N ILE A 144 4.13 -5.16 4.20
CA ILE A 144 2.93 -5.87 3.72
C ILE A 144 2.97 -7.38 4.01
N PHE A 145 4.15 -8.01 4.05
CA PHE A 145 4.25 -9.47 4.16
C PHE A 145 4.92 -10.00 5.43
N LYS A 146 5.90 -9.27 5.99
CA LYS A 146 6.83 -9.83 6.99
C LYS A 146 6.13 -10.33 8.25
N ALA A 147 5.12 -9.60 8.74
CA ALA A 147 4.37 -9.95 9.95
C ALA A 147 3.57 -11.26 9.83
N ASP A 148 3.21 -11.67 8.60
CA ASP A 148 2.30 -12.80 8.37
C ASP A 148 3.03 -14.11 8.01
N LEU A 149 4.37 -14.14 8.02
CA LEU A 149 5.14 -15.31 7.57
C LEU A 149 5.05 -16.51 8.54
N ARG A 150 4.73 -16.25 9.82
CA ARG A 150 4.71 -17.27 10.88
C ARG A 150 3.35 -17.44 11.56
N THR A 151 2.35 -16.69 11.11
CA THR A 151 1.03 -16.59 11.75
C THR A 151 -0.08 -16.77 10.73
N SER A 152 -1.32 -16.83 11.21
CA SER A 152 -2.51 -16.76 10.36
C SER A 152 -2.60 -15.38 9.71
N VAL A 153 -2.80 -15.32 8.41
CA VAL A 153 -3.03 -14.03 7.71
C VAL A 153 -4.50 -13.65 7.92
N ASN A 154 -4.78 -12.52 8.57
CA ASN A 154 -6.16 -12.04 8.73
C ASN A 154 -6.76 -11.55 7.40
N THR A 155 -8.08 -11.44 7.32
CA THR A 155 -8.78 -11.14 6.05
C THR A 155 -8.50 -9.73 5.51
N TYR A 156 -8.18 -8.74 6.36
CA TYR A 156 -7.73 -7.43 5.90
C TYR A 156 -6.36 -7.50 5.22
N ARG A 157 -5.41 -8.22 5.83
CA ARG A 157 -4.06 -8.45 5.31
C ARG A 157 -4.09 -9.28 4.03
N GLN A 158 -4.98 -10.27 3.92
CA GLN A 158 -5.15 -11.04 2.69
C GLN A 158 -5.52 -10.13 1.50
N GLY A 159 -6.51 -9.25 1.70
CA GLY A 159 -6.89 -8.27 0.69
C GLY A 159 -5.75 -7.32 0.32
N LEU A 160 -5.03 -6.80 1.32
CA LEU A 160 -3.86 -5.93 1.11
C LEU A 160 -2.77 -6.60 0.27
N GLN A 161 -2.39 -7.83 0.63
CA GLN A 161 -1.33 -8.57 -0.05
C GLN A 161 -1.70 -8.92 -1.50
N LEU A 162 -2.98 -9.25 -1.76
CA LEU A 162 -3.47 -9.45 -3.12
C LEU A 162 -3.42 -8.15 -3.93
N MET A 163 -3.92 -7.04 -3.39
CA MET A 163 -3.87 -5.73 -4.08
C MET A 163 -2.44 -5.32 -4.42
N TYR A 164 -1.50 -5.53 -3.50
CA TYR A 164 -0.09 -5.26 -3.73
C TYR A 164 0.51 -6.16 -4.83
N THR A 165 0.29 -7.48 -4.72
CA THR A 165 0.79 -8.45 -5.70
C THR A 165 0.24 -8.16 -7.11
N GLU A 166 -1.06 -7.88 -7.23
CA GLU A 166 -1.68 -7.51 -8.51
C GLU A 166 -1.13 -6.20 -9.08
N ALA A 167 -0.79 -5.24 -8.25
CA ALA A 167 -0.18 -3.99 -8.70
C ALA A 167 1.24 -4.25 -9.25
N LEU A 168 2.02 -5.11 -8.59
CA LEU A 168 3.34 -5.50 -9.08
C LEU A 168 3.26 -6.27 -10.40
N THR A 169 2.35 -7.22 -10.55
CA THR A 169 2.18 -7.96 -11.82
C THR A 169 1.77 -7.04 -12.96
N LYS A 170 0.86 -6.09 -12.71
CA LYS A 170 0.49 -5.05 -13.69
C LYS A 170 1.68 -4.17 -14.10
N SER A 171 2.59 -3.89 -13.18
CA SER A 171 3.81 -3.12 -13.45
C SER A 171 4.81 -3.84 -14.35
N LEU A 172 4.64 -5.15 -14.61
CA LEU A 172 5.44 -5.94 -15.57
C LEU A 172 4.70 -6.27 -16.87
N ALA A 173 3.44 -5.86 -17.02
CA ALA A 173 2.69 -6.13 -18.25
C ALA A 173 3.25 -5.32 -19.43
N GLU A 174 2.95 -5.75 -20.67
CA GLU A 174 3.42 -5.10 -21.91
C GLU A 174 3.15 -3.58 -21.96
N LYS A 175 2.03 -3.13 -21.37
CA LYS A 175 1.62 -1.72 -21.33
C LYS A 175 2.13 -0.97 -20.09
N SER A 176 3.15 -1.51 -19.42
CA SER A 176 3.76 -0.86 -18.26
C SER A 176 4.36 0.49 -18.64
N ARG A 177 4.27 1.45 -17.72
CA ARG A 177 4.90 2.78 -17.85
C ARG A 177 6.24 2.86 -17.11
N LEU A 178 6.70 1.76 -16.54
CA LEU A 178 8.00 1.66 -15.90
C LEU A 178 9.07 1.33 -16.93
N ASN A 179 10.27 1.89 -16.76
CA ASN A 179 11.45 1.45 -17.50
C ASN A 179 11.95 0.07 -17.00
N GLU A 180 12.89 -0.51 -17.74
CA GLU A 180 13.45 -1.83 -17.52
C GLU A 180 14.16 -1.95 -16.17
N VAL A 181 14.79 -0.87 -15.71
CA VAL A 181 15.47 -0.82 -14.40
C VAL A 181 14.44 -0.95 -13.27
N ALA A 182 13.37 -0.16 -13.30
CA ALA A 182 12.30 -0.24 -12.32
C ALA A 182 11.54 -1.57 -12.40
N GLN A 183 11.31 -2.10 -13.61
CA GLN A 183 10.74 -3.43 -13.80
C GLN A 183 11.62 -4.53 -13.19
N SER A 184 12.95 -4.42 -13.27
CA SER A 184 13.87 -5.37 -12.65
C SER A 184 13.71 -5.41 -11.11
N VAL A 185 13.52 -4.25 -10.47
CA VAL A 185 13.24 -4.17 -9.03
C VAL A 185 11.90 -4.80 -8.69
N VAL A 186 10.85 -4.52 -9.48
CA VAL A 186 9.51 -5.11 -9.30
C VAL A 186 9.55 -6.63 -9.45
N LEU A 187 10.25 -7.14 -10.46
CA LEU A 187 10.44 -8.58 -10.67
C LEU A 187 11.17 -9.23 -9.49
N ALA A 188 12.19 -8.57 -8.92
CA ALA A 188 12.88 -9.06 -7.74
C ALA A 188 11.93 -9.19 -6.53
N GLN A 189 11.02 -8.23 -6.32
CA GLN A 189 10.02 -8.33 -5.26
C GLN A 189 9.00 -9.43 -5.52
N LEU A 190 8.48 -9.60 -6.73
CA LEU A 190 7.57 -10.72 -7.05
C LEU A 190 8.22 -12.08 -6.77
N ARG A 191 9.48 -12.27 -7.18
CA ARG A 191 10.24 -13.49 -6.88
C ARG A 191 10.49 -13.69 -5.38
N ARG A 192 10.73 -12.60 -4.64
CA ARG A 192 10.86 -12.65 -3.17
C ARG A 192 9.54 -13.07 -2.52
N ILE A 193 8.42 -12.50 -2.95
CA ILE A 193 7.09 -12.81 -2.42
C ILE A 193 6.74 -14.27 -2.69
N ASP A 194 6.95 -14.79 -3.90
CA ASP A 194 6.68 -16.21 -4.19
C ASP A 194 7.46 -17.15 -3.25
N ARG A 195 8.77 -16.91 -3.07
CA ARG A 195 9.59 -17.68 -2.11
C ARG A 195 9.05 -17.58 -0.69
N GLN A 196 8.76 -16.37 -0.22
CA GLN A 196 8.19 -16.14 1.11
C GLN A 196 6.86 -16.87 1.30
N GLN A 197 5.94 -16.82 0.31
CA GLN A 197 4.64 -17.49 0.41
C GLN A 197 4.75 -19.01 0.32
N ARG A 198 5.73 -19.53 -0.42
CA ARG A 198 6.02 -20.97 -0.49
C ARG A 198 6.55 -21.51 0.84
N ASP A 199 7.46 -20.78 1.47
CA ASP A 199 8.24 -21.28 2.62
C ASP A 199 7.59 -20.96 3.98
N ALA A 200 6.62 -20.05 4.01
CA ALA A 200 5.96 -19.61 5.24
C ALA A 200 4.95 -20.63 5.82
N SER A 201 4.68 -20.53 7.14
CA SER A 201 3.76 -21.44 7.86
C SER A 201 2.29 -21.14 7.57
N SER A 202 1.48 -22.15 7.26
CA SER A 202 0.06 -21.98 6.92
C SER A 202 -0.87 -22.68 7.93
N PRO A 203 -1.05 -22.08 9.12
CA PRO A 203 -1.69 -22.73 10.27
C PRO A 203 -3.18 -23.04 10.07
N ASN A 204 -3.86 -22.36 9.15
CA ASN A 204 -5.28 -22.59 8.87
C ASN A 204 -5.57 -22.67 7.36
N ALA A 205 -6.75 -23.19 7.01
CA ALA A 205 -7.15 -23.43 5.62
C ALA A 205 -7.26 -22.14 4.79
N LEU A 206 -7.74 -21.06 5.40
CA LEU A 206 -7.89 -19.77 4.72
C LEU A 206 -6.52 -19.17 4.35
N THR A 207 -5.54 -19.25 5.25
CA THR A 207 -4.15 -18.83 4.99
C THR A 207 -3.52 -19.69 3.90
N ARG A 208 -3.73 -21.02 3.91
CA ARG A 208 -3.26 -21.90 2.83
C ARG A 208 -3.82 -21.48 1.46
N ALA A 209 -5.13 -21.28 1.37
CA ALA A 209 -5.80 -20.87 0.15
C ALA A 209 -5.31 -19.50 -0.35
N HIS A 210 -5.19 -18.53 0.57
CA HIS A 210 -4.68 -17.20 0.25
C HIS A 210 -3.26 -17.22 -0.32
N ARG A 211 -2.33 -17.94 0.32
CA ARG A 211 -0.95 -18.03 -0.18
C ARG A 211 -0.86 -18.74 -1.51
N ALA A 212 -1.65 -19.79 -1.72
CA ALA A 212 -1.77 -20.44 -3.02
C ALA A 212 -2.25 -19.46 -4.10
N HIS A 213 -3.22 -18.59 -3.78
CA HIS A 213 -3.73 -17.57 -4.69
C HIS A 213 -2.65 -16.53 -5.06
N ILE A 214 -1.90 -16.00 -4.09
CA ILE A 214 -0.77 -15.08 -4.38
C ILE A 214 0.23 -15.74 -5.33
N ARG A 215 0.65 -16.97 -5.03
CA ARG A 215 1.62 -17.69 -5.86
C ARG A 215 1.09 -17.95 -7.27
N TYR A 216 -0.19 -18.29 -7.40
CA TYR A 216 -0.84 -18.44 -8.69
C TYR A 216 -0.83 -17.13 -9.52
N LEU A 217 -1.13 -15.99 -8.90
CA LEU A 217 -1.06 -14.68 -9.59
C LEU A 217 0.35 -14.36 -10.08
N ILE A 218 1.37 -14.69 -9.28
CA ILE A 218 2.77 -14.50 -9.66
C ILE A 218 3.15 -15.42 -10.82
N ASP A 219 2.84 -16.71 -10.72
CA ASP A 219 3.16 -17.71 -11.74
C ASP A 219 2.54 -17.35 -13.10
N VAL A 220 1.24 -17.05 -13.12
CA VAL A 220 0.53 -16.61 -14.33
C VAL A 220 1.12 -15.32 -14.90
N SER A 221 1.62 -14.42 -14.07
CA SER A 221 2.22 -13.17 -14.55
C SER A 221 3.62 -13.37 -15.13
N LEU A 222 4.40 -14.35 -14.65
CA LEU A 222 5.78 -14.56 -15.06
C LEU A 222 5.92 -15.57 -16.22
N ASN A 223 4.89 -16.37 -16.47
CA ASN A 223 4.86 -17.39 -17.54
C ASN A 223 3.92 -17.01 -18.70
N ARG A 224 3.48 -15.75 -18.78
CA ARG A 224 2.79 -15.19 -19.96
C ARG A 224 3.80 -14.76 -21.01
#